data_AF-A0A7Z7IHT5-F1
#
_entry.id   AF-A0A7Z7IHT5-F1
#
_cell.length_a   1.000
_cell.length_b   1.000
_cell.length_c   1.000
_cell.angle_alpha   90.00
_cell.angle_beta   90.00
_cell.angle_gamma   90.00
#
_symmetry.space_group_name_H-M   'P 1'
#
loop_
_entity.id
_entity.type
_entity.pdbx_description
1 polymer ?
#
loop_
_entity_poly.entity_id
_entity_poly.type
_entity_poly.pdbx_seq_one_letter_code
_entity_poly.pdbx_strand_id
1 'polypeptide(L)'
;MTEAEALYEDAGLTLDEHGITIRRYYFPLAGHKRIAYTDIRGVKTAPMTWISGKGRFWGASDPRYWFPLDLRRGSKSTLLILDVGARVKPCITPEDPDRVLELLSARVPVS
;
A
#
# COMPACT_ATOMS: atom_id res chain seq x y z
N MET A 1 13.83 3.98 21.98
CA MET A 1 13.23 3.82 20.64
C MET A 1 12.43 5.07 20.38
N THR A 2 12.93 5.97 19.55
CA THR A 2 12.13 7.09 19.04
C THR A 2 11.05 6.51 18.16
N GLU A 3 9.79 6.71 18.53
CA GLU A 3 8.67 6.52 17.62
C GLU A 3 8.87 7.53 16.49
N ALA A 4 9.10 7.07 15.27
CA ALA A 4 9.17 7.97 14.12
C ALA A 4 7.80 8.62 13.94
N GLU A 5 7.75 9.94 13.88
CA GLU A 5 6.49 10.69 13.77
C GLU A 5 5.78 10.32 12.45
N ALA A 6 4.51 9.93 12.56
CA ALA A 6 3.71 9.53 11.40
C ALA A 6 3.32 10.76 10.59
N LEU A 7 3.72 10.78 9.31
CA LEU A 7 3.31 11.80 8.33
C LEU A 7 1.92 11.54 7.78
N TYR A 8 1.49 10.28 7.82
CA TYR A 8 0.15 9.80 7.51
C TYR A 8 -0.10 8.49 8.25
N GLU A 9 -1.31 8.32 8.76
CA GLU A 9 -1.74 7.07 9.37
C GLU A 9 -3.22 6.80 9.12
N ASP A 10 -3.52 5.56 8.75
CA ASP A 10 -4.87 5.01 8.75
C ASP A 10 -4.88 3.57 9.30
N ALA A 11 -6.05 2.94 9.30
CA ALA A 11 -6.22 1.59 9.83
C ALA A 11 -5.38 0.51 9.12
N GLY A 12 -4.88 0.77 7.91
CA GLY A 12 -4.09 -0.14 7.08
C GLY A 12 -2.64 0.30 6.87
N LEU A 13 -2.30 1.58 7.03
CA LEU A 13 -1.03 2.16 6.60
C LEU A 13 -0.48 3.16 7.61
N THR A 14 0.85 3.18 7.75
CA THR A 14 1.57 4.32 8.31
C THR A 14 2.68 4.71 7.34
N LEU A 15 2.79 6.00 7.05
CA LEU A 15 3.93 6.58 6.35
C LEU A 15 4.67 7.47 7.35
N ASP A 16 5.97 7.27 7.45
CA ASP A 16 6.86 8.10 8.24
C ASP A 16 7.96 8.69 7.35
N GLU A 17 8.99 9.28 7.96
CA GLU A 17 10.13 9.87 7.25
C GLU A 17 10.93 8.89 6.37
N HIS A 18 10.88 7.58 6.65
CA HIS A 18 11.74 6.59 5.99
C HIS A 18 10.99 5.64 5.05
N GLY A 19 9.69 5.44 5.24
CA GLY A 19 8.94 4.59 4.33
C GLY A 19 7.49 4.37 4.71
N ILE A 20 6.94 3.30 4.11
CA ILE A 20 5.57 2.85 4.31
C ILE A 20 5.54 1.54 5.09
N THR A 21 4.73 1.50 6.14
CA THR A 21 4.32 0.28 6.85
C THR A 21 2.92 -0.10 6.39
N ILE A 22 2.80 -1.24 5.73
CA ILE A 22 1.52 -1.84 5.35
C ILE A 22 1.11 -2.84 6.44
N ARG A 23 0.05 -2.54 7.18
CA ARG A 23 -0.50 -3.41 8.23
C ARG A 23 -1.23 -4.60 7.63
N ARG A 24 -1.30 -5.70 8.40
CA ARG A 24 -2.03 -6.92 8.03
C ARG A 24 -1.68 -7.44 6.64
N TYR A 25 -0.41 -7.37 6.26
CA TYR A 25 0.08 -7.73 4.94
C TYR A 25 0.24 -9.24 4.76
N TYR A 26 0.96 -9.89 5.68
CA TYR A 26 1.34 -11.30 5.53
C TYR A 26 0.26 -12.25 6.07
N PHE A 27 -0.30 -13.06 5.17
CA PHE A 27 -1.19 -14.16 5.52
C PHE A 27 -0.41 -15.33 6.13
N PRO A 28 -0.92 -16.04 7.15
CA PRO A 28 -2.23 -15.85 7.82
C PRO A 28 -2.18 -14.98 9.09
N LEU A 29 -0.98 -14.60 9.56
CA LEU A 29 -0.80 -13.98 10.88
C LEU A 29 -1.00 -12.46 10.92
N ALA A 30 -1.36 -11.84 9.80
CA ALA A 30 -1.56 -10.40 9.69
C ALA A 30 -0.33 -9.56 10.09
N GLY A 31 0.87 -10.09 9.86
CA GLY A 31 2.12 -9.36 10.04
C GLY A 31 2.21 -8.15 9.10
N HIS A 32 2.92 -7.11 9.52
CA HIS A 32 3.12 -5.92 8.70
C HIS A 32 4.25 -6.10 7.69
N LYS A 33 4.24 -5.29 6.63
CA LYS A 33 5.34 -5.17 5.69
C LYS A 33 5.86 -3.74 5.70
N ARG A 34 7.16 -3.57 5.93
CA ARG A 34 7.86 -2.30 5.79
C ARG A 34 8.50 -2.21 4.41
N ILE A 35 8.40 -1.06 3.76
CA ILE A 35 9.04 -0.76 2.48
C ILE A 35 9.66 0.63 2.61
N ALA A 36 10.97 0.74 2.39
CA ALA A 36 11.64 2.04 2.36
C ALA A 36 11.25 2.81 1.08
N TYR A 37 11.22 4.14 1.11
CA TYR A 37 10.91 4.92 -0.09
C TYR A 37 11.90 4.67 -1.24
N THR A 38 13.16 4.39 -0.90
CA THR A 38 14.23 4.04 -1.86
C THR A 38 14.00 2.71 -2.59
N ASP A 39 13.17 1.83 -2.02
CA ASP A 39 12.84 0.53 -2.64
C ASP A 39 11.63 0.65 -3.57
N ILE A 40 10.90 1.77 -3.54
CA ILE A 40 9.77 2.03 -4.42
C ILE A 40 10.31 2.62 -5.72
N ARG A 41 10.05 1.95 -6.84
CA ARG A 41 10.45 2.38 -8.19
C ARG A 41 9.36 3.15 -8.92
N GLY A 42 8.14 3.08 -8.41
CA GLY A 42 7.00 3.78 -8.99
C GLY A 42 5.68 3.39 -8.34
N VAL A 43 4.68 4.23 -8.54
CA VAL A 43 3.33 4.03 -8.01
C VAL A 43 2.36 4.17 -9.17
N LYS A 44 1.54 3.13 -9.39
CA LYS A 44 0.45 3.19 -10.36
C LYS A 44 -0.88 3.35 -9.63
N THR A 45 -1.68 4.30 -10.07
CA THR A 45 -3.07 4.46 -9.64
C THR A 45 -4.02 3.67 -10.54
N ALA A 46 -5.08 3.12 -9.97
CA ALA A 46 -6.17 2.50 -10.71
C ALA A 46 -7.51 2.69 -9.96
N PRO A 47 -8.64 2.75 -10.66
CA PRO A 47 -9.95 2.70 -10.00
C PRO A 47 -10.16 1.37 -9.26
N MET A 48 -10.71 1.43 -8.05
CA MET A 48 -11.09 0.24 -7.29
C MET A 48 -12.48 -0.26 -7.73
N THR A 49 -12.47 -1.32 -8.51
CA THR A 49 -13.63 -1.99 -9.12
C THR A 49 -13.63 -3.48 -8.80
N TRP A 50 -14.72 -4.19 -9.09
CA TRP A 50 -14.77 -5.64 -8.95
C TRP A 50 -13.64 -6.35 -9.69
N ILE A 51 -13.26 -5.84 -10.87
CA ILE A 51 -12.18 -6.37 -11.71
C ILE A 51 -10.81 -6.15 -11.06
N SER A 52 -10.58 -4.98 -10.45
CA SER A 52 -9.31 -4.66 -9.79
C SER A 52 -9.20 -5.18 -8.35
N GLY A 53 -10.11 -6.05 -7.92
CA GLY A 53 -10.06 -6.70 -6.61
C GLY A 53 -10.85 -6.02 -5.49
N LYS A 54 -11.93 -5.28 -5.78
CA LYS A 54 -12.76 -4.63 -4.76
C LYS A 54 -13.36 -5.59 -3.72
N GLY A 55 -13.74 -6.80 -4.14
CA GLY A 55 -14.21 -7.87 -3.25
C GLY A 55 -13.11 -8.72 -2.62
N ARG A 56 -11.82 -8.42 -2.89
CA ARG A 56 -10.69 -9.18 -2.35
C ARG A 56 -10.38 -8.67 -0.96
N PHE A 57 -10.65 -9.46 0.07
CA PHE A 57 -10.28 -9.07 1.43
C PHE A 57 -8.78 -9.22 1.70
N TRP A 58 -8.14 -10.30 1.24
CA TRP A 58 -6.72 -10.58 1.50
C TRP A 58 -6.08 -11.47 0.43
N GLY A 59 -4.80 -11.25 0.13
CA GLY A 59 -4.00 -12.11 -0.73
C GLY A 59 -4.12 -11.77 -2.21
N ALA A 60 -3.94 -12.76 -3.07
CA ALA A 60 -3.81 -12.58 -4.52
C ALA A 60 -4.83 -13.42 -5.32
N SER A 61 -5.34 -12.86 -6.42
CA SER A 61 -5.97 -13.64 -7.52
C SER A 61 -5.00 -13.83 -8.67
N ASP A 62 -4.31 -12.75 -9.01
CA ASP A 62 -3.19 -12.72 -9.95
C ASP A 62 -1.89 -12.68 -9.13
N PRO A 63 -0.95 -13.62 -9.33
CA PRO A 63 0.28 -13.72 -8.54
C PRO A 63 1.21 -12.52 -8.66
N ARG A 64 0.97 -11.60 -9.60
CA ARG A 64 1.70 -10.33 -9.73
C ARG A 64 1.28 -9.29 -8.69
N TYR A 65 0.12 -9.45 -8.06
CA TYR A 65 -0.47 -8.45 -7.16
C TYR A 65 -0.79 -9.07 -5.81
N TRP A 66 -0.34 -8.42 -4.72
CA TRP A 66 -0.66 -8.86 -3.37
C TRP A 66 -1.38 -7.77 -2.60
N PHE A 67 -2.53 -8.12 -2.05
CA PHE A 67 -3.35 -7.22 -1.27
C PHE A 67 -3.28 -7.56 0.22
N PRO A 68 -3.04 -6.60 1.13
CA PRO A 68 -3.15 -6.82 2.57
C PRO A 68 -4.61 -7.08 2.98
N LEU A 69 -4.83 -7.52 4.21
CA LEU A 69 -6.18 -7.67 4.76
C LEU A 69 -6.85 -6.31 4.92
N ASP A 70 -7.91 -6.08 4.15
CA ASP A 70 -8.74 -4.88 4.21
C ASP A 70 -10.22 -5.28 4.10
N LEU A 71 -10.91 -5.31 5.23
CA LEU A 71 -12.35 -5.62 5.31
C LEU A 71 -13.22 -4.48 4.76
N ARG A 72 -12.68 -3.27 4.63
CA ARG A 72 -13.39 -2.10 4.13
C ARG A 72 -13.09 -1.82 2.66
N ARG A 73 -12.33 -2.69 1.96
CA ARG A 73 -11.98 -2.48 0.55
C ARG A 73 -13.18 -2.25 -0.35
N GLY A 74 -14.30 -2.89 -0.04
CA GLY A 74 -15.56 -2.72 -0.77
C GLY A 74 -16.05 -1.27 -0.83
N SER A 75 -15.68 -0.40 0.11
CA SER A 75 -16.06 1.02 0.08
C SER A 75 -15.02 1.92 -0.59
N LYS A 76 -13.85 1.38 -0.98
CA LYS A 76 -12.74 2.16 -1.54
C LYS A 76 -12.96 2.44 -3.02
N SER A 77 -12.46 3.59 -3.47
CA SER A 77 -12.55 4.06 -4.87
C SER A 77 -11.22 4.02 -5.61
N THR A 78 -10.08 4.03 -4.90
CA THR A 78 -8.74 4.10 -5.50
C THR A 78 -7.86 2.96 -5.02
N LEU A 79 -7.13 2.36 -5.96
CA LEU A 79 -6.08 1.37 -5.74
C LEU A 79 -4.73 2.01 -6.06
N LEU A 80 -3.77 1.89 -5.14
CA LEU A 80 -2.36 2.19 -5.42
C LEU A 80 -1.59 0.88 -5.53
N ILE A 81 -0.82 0.75 -6.60
CA ILE A 81 0.03 -0.41 -6.89
C ILE A 81 1.47 0.04 -6.78
N LEU A 82 2.20 -0.50 -5.79
CA LEU A 82 3.59 -0.16 -5.55
C LEU A 82 4.49 -1.07 -6.39
N ASP A 83 5.28 -0.47 -7.28
CA ASP A 83 6.41 -1.17 -7.88
C ASP A 83 7.59 -1.11 -6.92
N VAL A 84 7.95 -2.26 -6.36
CA VAL A 84 9.08 -2.40 -5.41
C VAL A 84 10.24 -3.16 -6.03
N GLY A 85 10.27 -3.27 -7.36
CA GLY A 85 11.31 -4.00 -8.06
C GLY A 85 11.26 -5.52 -7.99
N ALA A 86 10.26 -6.06 -7.30
CA ALA A 86 9.98 -7.49 -7.21
C ALA A 86 8.83 -7.89 -8.16
N ARG A 87 8.73 -9.19 -8.42
CA ARG A 87 7.63 -9.76 -9.24
C ARG A 87 6.24 -9.48 -8.66
N VAL A 88 6.13 -9.42 -7.32
CA VAL A 88 4.88 -9.20 -6.60
C VAL A 88 4.79 -7.73 -6.18
N LYS A 89 3.72 -7.07 -6.63
CA LYS A 89 3.43 -5.65 -6.34
C LYS A 89 2.45 -5.54 -5.18
N PRO A 90 2.83 -4.89 -4.05
CA PRO A 90 1.89 -4.51 -3.01
C PRO A 90 0.77 -3.61 -3.55
N CYS A 91 -0.47 -3.96 -3.24
CA CYS A 91 -1.68 -3.24 -3.63
C CYS A 91 -2.36 -2.67 -2.39
N ILE A 92 -2.37 -1.34 -2.24
CA ILE A 92 -2.89 -0.65 -1.06
C ILE A 92 -4.10 0.23 -1.39
N THR A 93 -4.95 0.45 -0.39
CA THR A 93 -6.23 1.16 -0.48
C THR A 93 -6.36 2.18 0.65
N PRO A 94 -5.53 3.24 0.65
CA PRO A 94 -5.54 4.26 1.70
C PRO A 94 -6.93 4.90 1.87
N GLU A 95 -7.22 5.39 3.07
CA GLU A 95 -8.40 6.24 3.30
C GLU A 95 -8.31 7.58 2.56
N ASP A 96 -7.10 8.12 2.39
CA ASP A 96 -6.82 9.36 1.65
C ASP A 96 -5.75 9.10 0.57
N PRO A 97 -6.18 8.70 -0.65
CA PRO A 97 -5.25 8.40 -1.73
C PRO A 97 -4.42 9.60 -2.17
N ASP A 98 -4.98 10.80 -2.15
CA ASP A 98 -4.31 12.00 -2.65
C ASP A 98 -3.17 12.40 -1.70
N ARG A 99 -3.42 12.36 -0.39
CA ARG A 99 -2.37 12.61 0.61
C ARG A 99 -1.25 11.58 0.54
N VAL A 100 -1.58 10.30 0.35
CA VAL A 100 -0.56 9.25 0.21
C VAL A 100 0.26 9.44 -1.07
N LEU A 101 -0.37 9.80 -2.19
CA LEU A 101 0.32 10.09 -3.44
C LEU A 101 1.25 11.30 -3.34
N GLU A 102 0.83 12.36 -2.65
CA GLU A 102 1.66 13.53 -2.36
C GLU A 102 2.93 13.13 -1.59
N LEU A 103 2.76 12.38 -0.49
CA LEU A 103 3.88 11.92 0.34
C LEU A 103 4.85 11.02 -0.43
N LEU A 104 4.32 10.10 -1.25
CA LEU A 104 5.11 9.22 -2.10
C LEU A 104 5.86 10.02 -3.17
N SER A 105 5.20 10.96 -3.84
CA SER A 105 5.84 11.77 -4.90
C SER A 105 7.00 12.62 -4.37
N ALA A 106 6.92 13.07 -3.12
CA ALA A 106 7.97 13.86 -2.49
C ALA A 106 9.18 13.03 -2.00
N ARG A 107 9.07 11.70 -1.91
CA ARG A 107 10.05 10.84 -1.22
C ARG A 107 10.56 9.65 -2.02
N VAL A 108 9.79 9.21 -3.00
CA VAL A 108 10.18 8.16 -3.94
C VAL A 108 11.18 8.76 -4.93
N PRO A 109 12.37 8.15 -5.14
CA PRO A 109 13.34 8.66 -6.09
C PRO A 109 12.76 8.72 -7.51
N VAL A 110 12.97 9.84 -8.19
CA VAL A 110 12.72 9.94 -9.63
C VAL A 110 13.80 9.10 -10.33
N SER A 111 13.39 8.06 -11.06
CA SER A 111 14.28 7.21 -11.85
C SER A 111 14.70 7.87 -13.15
#